data_AF-A0A9X8J3L8-F1
#
_entry.id   AF-A0A9X8J3L8-F1
#
_cell.length_a   1.000
_cell.length_b   1.000
_cell.length_c   1.000
_cell.angle_alpha   90.00
_cell.angle_beta   90.00
_cell.angle_gamma   90.00
#
_symmetry.space_group_name_H-M   'P 1'
#
loop_
_entity.id
_entity.type
_entity.pdbx_description
1 polymer ?
#
loop_
_entity_poly.entity_id
_entity_poly.type
_entity_poly.pdbx_seq_one_letter_code
_entity_poly.pdbx_strand_id
1 'polypeptide(L)'
;MNCGIYLIINKENRKFYIGSSNNFKVRFKTHRNQLNANRHHSKHLQAAWNLYGENKFEFKGIIELPDDKNILHKIEQSLLSQYYGKQYCYNGHPIARGGALSGEKNHMYGKTHSKEVKKFLSEINTGPNNYWYDKPQHMENMRSKITKRFHGRKHTDETKEKMSRSRKGRKHTKETCMKISKAQKNQYNSGREKQKKPIVINDIYYESLAEAGRAFNVPANTIKYRVLSNNFPNYQYFQEGVETIERTSLDES
;
A
#
# COMPACT_ATOMS: atom_id res chain seq x y z
N MET A 1 32.69 16.96 31.59
CA MET A 1 31.70 16.90 30.49
C MET A 1 30.43 17.52 31.03
N ASN A 2 29.89 18.55 30.39
CA ASN A 2 28.65 19.20 30.85
C ASN A 2 27.54 18.85 29.85
N CYS A 3 26.98 17.67 30.04
CA CYS A 3 25.87 17.08 29.31
C CYS A 3 24.63 17.07 30.20
N GLY A 4 23.44 17.19 29.62
CA GLY A 4 22.18 17.19 30.36
C GLY A 4 21.11 18.11 29.79
N ILE A 5 20.30 18.67 30.67
CA ILE A 5 19.21 19.61 30.33
C ILE A 5 19.63 21.04 30.64
N TYR A 6 19.27 21.96 29.73
CA TYR A 6 19.50 23.39 29.90
C TYR A 6 18.25 24.22 29.67
N LEU A 7 18.29 25.45 30.17
CA LEU A 7 17.34 26.51 29.92
C LEU A 7 18.01 27.71 29.23
N ILE A 8 17.27 28.37 28.36
CA ILE A 8 17.57 29.72 27.88
C ILE A 8 16.48 30.63 28.44
N ILE A 9 16.83 31.47 29.41
CA ILE A 9 15.88 32.24 30.22
C ILE A 9 15.98 33.71 29.84
N ASN A 10 14.86 34.35 29.54
CA ASN A 10 14.79 35.80 29.45
C ASN A 10 14.69 36.38 30.87
N LYS A 11 15.65 37.22 31.24
CA LYS A 11 15.77 37.81 32.58
C LYS A 11 14.66 38.82 32.90
N GLU A 12 14.06 39.46 31.90
CA GLU A 12 13.02 40.49 32.11
C GLU A 12 11.65 39.87 32.42
N ASN A 13 11.24 38.87 31.64
CA ASN A 13 9.90 38.29 31.75
C ASN A 13 9.89 36.85 32.30
N ARG A 14 11.06 36.30 32.63
CA ARG A 14 11.27 34.95 33.19
C ARG A 14 10.77 33.80 32.30
N LYS A 15 10.42 34.08 31.05
CA LYS A 15 10.08 33.05 30.06
C LYS A 15 11.33 32.29 29.64
N PHE A 16 11.19 31.02 29.27
CA PHE A 16 12.33 30.14 29.01
C PHE A 16 12.12 29.15 27.88
N TYR A 17 13.24 28.71 27.29
CA TYR A 17 13.33 27.59 26.35
C TYR A 17 14.01 26.41 27.03
N ILE A 18 13.47 25.19 26.89
CA ILE A 18 14.04 23.94 27.38
C ILE A 18 14.73 23.20 26.23
N GLY A 19 15.90 22.62 26.48
CA GLY A 19 16.49 21.63 25.57
C GLY A 19 17.47 20.70 26.27
N SER A 20 17.82 19.59 25.60
CA SER A 20 18.89 18.69 26.02
C SER A 20 20.14 18.81 25.14
N SER A 21 21.30 18.46 25.70
CA SER A 21 22.57 18.43 24.98
C SER A 21 23.56 17.47 25.61
N ASN A 22 24.41 16.85 24.78
CA ASN A 22 25.61 16.15 25.23
C ASN A 22 26.79 17.10 25.51
N ASN A 23 26.69 18.37 25.13
CA ASN A 23 27.70 19.38 25.41
C ASN A 23 27.07 20.78 25.46
N PHE A 24 26.93 21.35 26.65
CA PHE A 24 26.33 22.68 26.82
C PHE A 24 27.14 23.78 26.14
N LYS A 25 28.48 23.74 26.20
CA LYS A 25 29.33 24.78 25.61
C LYS A 25 29.09 24.90 24.10
N VAL A 26 29.15 23.77 23.38
CA VAL A 26 28.92 23.72 21.93
C VAL A 26 27.48 24.12 21.60
N ARG A 27 26.51 23.65 22.41
CA ARG A 27 25.09 23.90 22.18
C ARG A 27 24.71 25.36 22.38
N PHE A 28 25.21 26.00 23.44
CA PHE A 28 24.97 27.43 23.72
C PHE A 28 25.55 28.31 22.63
N LYS A 29 26.79 28.02 22.19
CA LYS A 29 27.41 28.72 21.05
C LYS A 29 26.54 28.58 19.79
N THR A 30 26.06 27.37 19.51
CA THR A 30 25.18 27.11 18.35
C THR A 30 23.89 27.91 18.43
N HIS A 31 23.21 27.91 19.57
CA HIS A 31 21.98 28.68 19.77
C HIS A 31 22.20 30.17 19.56
N ARG A 32 23.22 30.75 20.22
CA ARG A 32 23.58 32.17 20.08
C ARG A 32 23.86 32.53 18.62
N ASN A 33 24.66 31.73 17.92
CA ASN A 33 24.97 31.96 16.51
C ASN A 33 23.72 31.86 15.61
N GLN A 34 22.79 30.95 15.90
CA GLN A 34 21.54 30.84 15.15
C GLN A 34 20.60 32.01 15.41
N LEU A 35 20.50 32.44 16.67
CA LEU A 35 19.67 33.58 17.08
C LEU A 35 20.20 34.89 16.49
N ASN A 36 21.51 35.14 16.57
CA ASN A 36 22.14 36.32 15.99
C ASN A 36 22.04 36.35 14.45
N ALA A 37 21.97 35.19 13.81
CA ALA A 37 21.78 35.07 12.36
C ALA A 37 20.31 34.90 11.92
N ASN A 38 19.33 35.15 12.80
CA ASN A 38 17.90 35.05 12.50
C ASN A 38 17.44 33.70 11.89
N ARG A 39 18.08 32.60 12.27
CA ARG A 39 17.85 31.25 11.70
C ARG A 39 17.56 30.17 12.74
N HIS A 40 17.16 30.57 13.94
CA HIS A 40 16.86 29.63 15.01
C HIS A 40 15.54 28.87 14.75
N HIS A 41 15.50 27.57 15.05
CA HIS A 41 14.33 26.70 14.76
C HIS A 41 13.09 27.07 15.58
N SER A 42 13.25 27.57 16.81
CA SER A 42 12.13 28.15 17.57
C SER A 42 11.90 29.59 17.15
N LYS A 43 10.85 29.81 16.36
CA LYS A 43 10.38 31.14 15.95
C LYS A 43 9.99 32.02 17.15
N HIS A 44 9.40 31.43 18.19
CA HIS A 44 9.00 32.16 19.39
C HIS A 44 10.23 32.67 20.16
N LEU A 45 11.26 31.83 20.33
CA LEU A 45 12.52 32.26 20.95
C LEU A 45 13.23 33.32 20.10
N GLN A 46 13.26 33.14 18.77
CA GLN A 46 13.88 34.10 17.85
C GLN A 46 13.23 35.49 17.93
N ALA A 47 11.90 35.56 17.94
CA ALA A 47 11.18 36.82 18.08
C ALA A 47 11.49 37.51 19.40
N ALA A 48 11.54 36.76 20.51
CA ALA A 48 11.92 37.30 21.81
C ALA A 48 13.39 37.77 21.83
N TRP A 49 14.31 37.04 21.20
CA TRP A 49 15.71 37.44 21.09
C TRP A 49 15.87 38.76 20.35
N ASN A 50 15.13 38.94 19.25
CA ASN A 50 15.17 40.16 18.46
C ASN A 50 14.56 41.36 19.21
N LEU A 51 13.52 41.12 20.02
CA LEU A 51 12.84 42.16 20.78
C LEU A 51 13.66 42.66 21.97
N TYR A 52 14.23 41.74 22.76
CA TYR A 52 14.88 42.07 24.03
C TYR A 52 16.41 42.18 23.91
N GLY A 53 17.00 41.60 22.88
CA GLY A 53 18.43 41.55 22.68
C GLY A 53 19.15 40.50 23.54
N GLU A 54 20.34 40.11 23.09
CA GLU A 54 21.15 39.03 23.68
C GLU A 54 21.42 39.21 25.19
N ASN A 55 21.71 40.44 25.62
CA ASN A 55 22.10 40.76 27.01
C ASN A 55 21.01 40.43 28.05
N LYS A 56 19.77 40.25 27.59
CA LYS A 56 18.62 39.90 28.44
C LYS A 56 18.41 38.40 28.58
N PHE A 57 19.20 37.57 27.92
CA PHE A 57 19.09 36.11 28.01
C PHE A 57 20.23 35.47 28.81
N GLU A 58 19.89 34.45 29.59
CA GLU A 58 20.80 33.64 30.38
C GLU A 58 20.73 32.18 29.91
N PHE A 59 21.88 31.55 29.69
CA PHE A 59 21.99 30.15 29.30
C PHE A 59 22.48 29.33 30.49
N LYS A 60 21.65 28.42 31.00
CA LYS A 60 21.92 27.70 32.24
C LYS A 60 21.67 26.20 32.10
N GLY A 61 22.67 25.38 32.42
CA GLY A 61 22.48 23.94 32.63
C GLY A 61 21.77 23.72 33.96
N ILE A 62 20.66 22.98 33.96
CA ILE A 62 19.84 22.76 35.16
C ILE A 62 19.98 21.34 35.73
N ILE A 63 20.25 20.37 34.88
CA ILE A 63 20.41 18.97 35.27
C ILE A 63 21.59 18.44 34.48
N GLU A 64 22.61 17.94 35.16
CA GLU A 64 23.70 17.19 34.53
C GLU A 64 23.30 15.71 34.45
N LEU A 65 23.45 15.12 33.27
CA LEU A 65 23.05 13.73 32.99
C LEU A 65 24.17 13.05 32.19
N PRO A 66 24.28 11.72 32.25
CA PRO A 66 25.19 10.98 31.38
C PRO A 66 24.91 11.26 29.89
N ASP A 67 25.93 11.09 29.05
CA ASP A 67 25.82 11.23 27.59
C ASP A 67 25.08 10.02 26.97
N ASP A 68 23.80 9.90 27.33
CA ASP A 68 22.86 8.93 26.77
C ASP A 68 21.67 9.68 26.18
N LYS A 69 21.57 9.64 24.85
CA LYS A 69 20.47 10.27 24.10
C LYS A 69 19.08 9.83 24.56
N ASN A 70 18.88 8.59 24.98
CA ASN A 70 17.57 8.12 25.41
C ASN A 70 17.17 8.74 26.75
N ILE A 71 18.11 8.83 27.69
CA ILE A 71 17.90 9.49 28.98
C ILE A 71 17.64 10.98 28.77
N LEU A 72 18.49 11.66 28.00
CA LEU A 72 18.35 13.08 27.69
C LEU A 72 16.98 13.40 27.07
N HIS A 73 16.56 12.64 26.06
CA HIS A 73 15.25 12.85 25.42
C HIS A 73 14.09 12.54 26.37
N LYS A 74 14.20 11.52 27.22
CA LYS A 74 13.13 11.16 28.17
C LYS A 74 12.90 12.29 29.18
N ILE A 75 13.97 12.85 29.73
CA ILE A 75 13.88 13.94 30.69
C ILE A 75 13.40 15.23 30.02
N GLU A 76 13.92 15.57 28.84
CA GLU A 76 13.43 16.72 28.06
C GLU A 76 11.94 16.59 27.75
N GLN A 77 11.50 15.40 27.32
CA GLN A 77 10.09 15.14 27.03
C GLN A 77 9.20 15.27 28.27
N SER A 78 9.68 14.84 29.44
CA SER A 78 8.97 15.01 30.71
C SER A 78 8.75 16.49 31.03
N LEU A 79 9.80 17.30 30.94
CA LEU A 79 9.74 18.75 31.18
C LEU A 79 8.85 19.45 30.13
N LEU A 80 8.98 19.10 28.85
CA LEU A 80 8.09 19.63 27.81
C LEU A 80 6.63 19.25 28.09
N SER A 81 6.34 18.03 28.55
CA SER A 81 4.97 17.63 28.86
C SER A 81 4.36 18.47 29.99
N GLN A 82 5.19 18.94 30.92
CA GLN A 82 4.76 19.79 32.04
C GLN A 82 4.61 21.27 31.65
N TYR A 83 5.51 21.81 30.83
CA TYR A 83 5.63 23.25 30.59
C TYR A 83 5.25 23.72 29.18
N TYR A 84 5.13 22.81 28.20
CA TYR A 84 4.74 23.16 26.84
C TYR A 84 3.32 23.77 26.81
N GLY A 85 3.11 24.75 25.92
CA GLY A 85 1.84 25.45 25.77
C GLY A 85 1.55 26.49 26.87
N LYS A 86 2.40 26.62 27.88
CA LYS A 86 2.29 27.69 28.88
C LYS A 86 2.86 29.00 28.32
N GLN A 87 2.29 30.14 28.75
CA GLN A 87 2.66 31.48 28.28
C GLN A 87 4.14 31.85 28.44
N TYR A 88 4.84 31.14 29.33
CA TYR A 88 6.24 31.36 29.67
C TYR A 88 7.21 30.38 28.99
N CYS A 89 6.73 29.50 28.11
CA CYS A 89 7.55 28.53 27.40
C CYS A 89 7.78 28.97 25.94
N TYR A 90 9.05 29.06 25.55
CA TYR A 90 9.46 29.42 24.18
C TYR A 90 9.52 28.21 23.23
N ASN A 91 9.35 26.98 23.70
CA ASN A 91 9.38 25.79 22.84
C ASN A 91 8.15 25.76 21.92
N GLY A 92 8.38 25.73 20.60
CA GLY A 92 7.31 25.69 19.59
C GLY A 92 6.85 24.28 19.21
N HIS A 93 7.39 23.24 19.85
CA HIS A 93 7.02 21.85 19.58
C HIS A 93 6.93 21.06 20.89
N PRO A 94 5.89 20.21 21.08
CA PRO A 94 5.69 19.45 22.33
C PRO A 94 6.62 18.24 22.45
N ILE A 95 7.30 17.85 21.36
CA ILE A 95 8.11 16.63 21.31
C ILE A 95 9.58 17.00 21.16
N ALA A 96 10.43 16.48 22.06
CA ALA A 96 11.87 16.74 22.14
C ALA A 96 12.65 16.35 20.87
N ARG A 97 12.27 15.22 20.24
CA ARG A 97 12.91 14.73 18.99
C ARG A 97 12.62 15.58 17.75
N GLY A 98 11.67 16.52 17.82
CA GLY A 98 11.07 17.12 16.63
C GLY A 98 10.35 16.08 15.75
N GLY A 99 9.78 16.52 14.64
CA GLY A 99 9.05 15.67 13.68
C GLY A 99 7.55 15.90 13.69
N ALA A 100 6.86 15.36 12.68
CA ALA A 100 5.42 15.48 12.56
C ALA A 100 4.73 14.87 13.79
N LEU A 101 3.74 15.57 14.34
CA LEU A 101 2.84 15.01 15.34
C LEU A 101 2.17 13.77 14.73
N SER A 102 2.09 12.67 15.47
CA SER A 102 1.46 11.43 15.03
C SER A 102 0.14 11.20 15.76
N GLY A 103 -0.75 10.42 15.14
CA GLY A 103 -2.08 10.15 15.70
C GLY A 103 -2.89 11.44 15.91
N GLU A 104 -3.75 11.47 16.93
CA GLU A 104 -4.64 12.60 17.27
C GLU A 104 -3.94 13.93 17.47
N LYS A 105 -2.64 13.92 17.80
CA LYS A 105 -1.85 15.14 17.95
C LYS A 105 -1.57 15.80 16.59
N ASN A 106 -1.70 15.08 15.47
CA ASN A 106 -1.54 15.66 14.14
C ASN A 106 -2.77 16.51 13.78
N HIS A 107 -2.55 17.76 13.38
CA HIS A 107 -3.59 18.66 12.89
C HIS A 107 -4.40 18.13 11.69
N MET A 108 -3.85 17.16 10.96
CA MET A 108 -4.48 16.46 9.83
C MET A 108 -5.04 15.08 10.22
N TYR A 109 -4.94 14.66 11.48
CA TYR A 109 -5.50 13.38 11.93
C TYR A 109 -7.01 13.37 11.80
N GLY A 110 -7.54 12.28 11.22
CA GLY A 110 -8.97 12.13 10.96
C GLY A 110 -9.53 13.03 9.85
N LYS A 111 -8.77 14.00 9.35
CA LYS A 111 -9.16 14.83 8.20
C LYS A 111 -8.89 14.06 6.92
N THR A 112 -9.91 13.92 6.07
CA THR A 112 -9.75 13.36 4.73
C THR A 112 -10.14 14.39 3.69
N HIS A 113 -9.50 14.35 2.52
CA HIS A 113 -9.89 15.19 1.39
C HIS A 113 -11.36 14.95 1.02
N SER A 114 -12.03 16.01 0.55
CA SER A 114 -13.40 15.92 0.02
C SER A 114 -13.44 14.95 -1.16
N LYS A 115 -14.63 14.42 -1.48
CA LYS A 115 -14.81 13.53 -2.64
C LYS A 115 -14.35 14.21 -3.94
N GLU A 116 -14.61 15.50 -4.08
CA GLU A 116 -14.20 16.32 -5.22
C GLU A 116 -12.67 16.42 -5.33
N VAL A 117 -11.98 16.74 -4.23
CA VAL A 117 -10.51 16.82 -4.21
C VAL A 117 -9.88 15.46 -4.48
N LYS A 118 -10.46 14.37 -3.96
CA LYS A 118 -10.00 13.01 -4.27
C LYS A 118 -10.15 12.70 -5.76
N LYS A 119 -11.26 13.10 -6.38
CA LYS A 119 -11.50 12.91 -7.82
C LYS A 119 -10.49 13.70 -8.65
N PHE A 120 -10.29 14.97 -8.34
CA PHE A 120 -9.30 15.83 -8.99
C PHE A 120 -7.87 15.26 -8.89
N LEU A 121 -7.44 14.86 -7.68
CA LEU A 121 -6.15 14.22 -7.49
C LEU A 121 -6.03 12.90 -8.28
N SER A 122 -7.11 12.14 -8.41
CA SER A 122 -7.12 10.93 -9.25
C SER A 122 -6.94 11.28 -10.73
N GLU A 123 -7.62 12.31 -11.23
CA GLU A 123 -7.56 12.74 -12.64
C GLU A 123 -6.18 13.25 -13.04
N ILE A 124 -5.45 13.90 -12.12
CA ILE A 124 -4.07 14.35 -12.37
C ILE A 124 -3.09 13.19 -12.35
N ASN A 125 -3.27 12.27 -11.39
CA ASN A 125 -2.31 11.19 -11.15
C ASN A 125 -2.52 9.96 -12.03
N THR A 126 -3.60 9.90 -12.82
CA THR A 126 -3.93 8.76 -13.67
C THR A 126 -4.20 9.20 -15.10
N GLY A 127 -4.09 8.25 -16.04
CA GLY A 127 -4.37 8.51 -17.44
C GLY A 127 -3.40 9.51 -18.09
N PRO A 128 -3.79 10.08 -19.25
CA PRO A 128 -2.93 10.94 -20.07
C PRO A 128 -2.42 12.21 -19.38
N ASN A 129 -3.12 12.69 -18.34
CA ASN A 129 -2.72 13.87 -17.58
C ASN A 129 -1.46 13.63 -16.73
N ASN A 130 -1.15 12.38 -16.42
CA ASN A 130 0.07 12.04 -15.71
C ASN A 130 1.24 12.06 -16.70
N TYR A 131 2.23 12.91 -16.45
CA TYR A 131 3.46 13.03 -17.26
C TYR A 131 4.15 11.69 -17.55
N TRP A 132 4.01 10.71 -16.67
CA TRP A 132 4.65 9.39 -16.80
C TRP A 132 3.79 8.34 -17.51
N TYR A 133 2.56 8.66 -17.91
CA TYR A 133 1.59 7.71 -18.46
C TYR A 133 2.09 7.03 -19.74
N ASP A 134 2.55 7.83 -20.71
CA ASP A 134 3.06 7.34 -22.00
C ASP A 134 4.58 7.05 -21.99
N LYS A 135 5.17 6.89 -20.79
CA LYS A 135 6.61 6.60 -20.63
C LYS A 135 6.82 5.17 -20.12
N PRO A 136 6.70 4.15 -20.99
CA PRO A 136 6.76 2.74 -20.59
C PRO A 136 8.06 2.38 -19.88
N GLN A 137 9.20 2.95 -20.31
CA GLN A 137 10.51 2.71 -19.67
C GLN A 137 10.53 3.11 -18.18
N HIS A 138 9.92 4.24 -17.84
CA HIS A 138 9.85 4.69 -16.45
C HIS A 138 8.95 3.77 -15.61
N MET A 139 7.80 3.39 -16.17
CA MET A 139 6.86 2.46 -15.54
C MET A 139 7.47 1.07 -15.34
N GLU A 140 8.19 0.56 -16.33
CA GLU A 140 8.88 -0.73 -16.26
C GLU A 140 10.01 -0.70 -15.23
N ASN A 141 10.83 0.35 -15.20
CA ASN A 141 11.88 0.51 -14.20
C ASN A 141 11.32 0.54 -12.76
N MET A 142 10.19 1.23 -12.54
CA MET A 142 9.52 1.26 -11.25
C MET A 142 8.96 -0.11 -10.86
N ARG A 143 8.26 -0.80 -11.78
CA ARG A 143 7.74 -2.16 -11.56
C ARG A 143 8.87 -3.14 -11.29
N SER A 144 9.94 -3.10 -12.08
CA SER A 144 11.11 -3.98 -11.96
C SER A 144 11.77 -3.84 -10.59
N LYS A 145 11.97 -2.63 -10.08
CA LYS A 145 12.53 -2.41 -8.72
C LYS A 145 11.66 -3.02 -7.62
N ILE A 146 10.34 -2.85 -7.72
CA ILE A 146 9.39 -3.42 -6.76
C ILE A 146 9.40 -4.94 -6.86
N THR A 147 9.25 -5.49 -8.06
CA THR A 147 9.23 -6.94 -8.30
C THR A 147 10.53 -7.61 -7.82
N LYS A 148 11.70 -7.03 -8.14
CA LYS A 148 13.01 -7.53 -7.69
C LYS A 148 13.11 -7.64 -6.16
N ARG A 149 12.55 -6.67 -5.43
CA ARG A 149 12.56 -6.67 -3.95
C ARG A 149 11.80 -7.87 -3.35
N PHE A 150 10.76 -8.34 -4.02
CA PHE A 150 9.90 -9.42 -3.55
C PHE A 150 10.17 -10.76 -4.22
N HIS A 151 10.96 -10.78 -5.30
CA HIS A 151 11.33 -12.00 -5.99
C HIS A 151 12.07 -12.97 -5.05
N GLY A 152 11.67 -14.24 -5.06
CA GLY A 152 12.23 -15.30 -4.21
C GLY A 152 11.76 -15.29 -2.75
N ARG A 153 11.03 -14.26 -2.29
CA ARG A 153 10.49 -14.24 -0.92
C ARG A 153 9.20 -15.05 -0.85
N LYS A 154 9.10 -15.95 0.13
CA LYS A 154 7.86 -16.64 0.48
C LYS A 154 7.22 -15.97 1.69
N HIS A 155 5.89 -15.83 1.68
CA HIS A 155 5.16 -15.37 2.86
C HIS A 155 5.35 -16.35 4.02
N THR A 156 5.46 -15.82 5.24
CA THR A 156 5.43 -16.64 6.46
C THR A 156 4.07 -17.31 6.63
N ASP A 157 4.02 -18.42 7.37
CA ASP A 157 2.77 -19.14 7.57
C ASP A 157 1.73 -18.31 8.34
N GLU A 158 2.17 -17.52 9.32
CA GLU A 158 1.30 -16.52 9.99
C GLU A 158 0.69 -15.52 8.99
N THR A 159 1.47 -15.06 8.00
CA THR A 159 0.97 -14.13 6.98
C THR A 159 -0.01 -14.82 6.03
N LYS A 160 0.27 -16.07 5.63
CA LYS A 160 -0.65 -16.88 4.81
C LYS A 160 -1.98 -17.09 5.53
N GLU A 161 -1.92 -17.36 6.83
CA GLU A 161 -3.12 -17.57 7.64
C GLU A 161 -3.96 -16.30 7.75
N LYS A 162 -3.34 -15.15 8.00
CA LYS A 162 -4.01 -13.83 7.99
C LYS A 162 -4.70 -13.55 6.65
N MET A 163 -4.00 -13.83 5.53
CA MET A 163 -4.58 -13.68 4.20
C MET A 163 -5.76 -14.64 3.96
N SER A 164 -5.64 -15.89 4.43
CA SER A 164 -6.70 -16.89 4.31
C SER A 164 -7.94 -16.48 5.11
N ARG A 165 -7.77 -16.12 6.39
CA ARG A 165 -8.87 -15.66 7.27
C ARG A 165 -9.62 -14.48 6.66
N SER A 166 -8.92 -13.50 6.09
CA SER A 166 -9.54 -12.33 5.45
C SER A 166 -10.31 -12.66 4.17
N ARG A 167 -9.91 -13.71 3.43
CA ARG A 167 -10.53 -14.09 2.15
C ARG A 167 -11.67 -15.09 2.31
N LYS A 168 -11.70 -15.86 3.39
CA LYS A 168 -12.67 -16.94 3.61
C LYS A 168 -14.10 -16.38 3.57
N GLY A 169 -14.95 -16.94 2.70
CA GLY A 169 -16.36 -16.57 2.55
C GLY A 169 -16.64 -15.36 1.63
N ARG A 170 -15.61 -14.67 1.11
CA ARG A 170 -15.81 -13.53 0.22
C ARG A 170 -16.22 -14.01 -1.17
N LYS A 171 -17.46 -13.72 -1.59
CA LYS A 171 -17.94 -13.95 -2.96
C LYS A 171 -17.72 -12.70 -3.82
N HIS A 172 -17.41 -12.90 -5.11
CA HIS A 172 -17.35 -11.81 -6.07
C HIS A 172 -18.75 -11.22 -6.31
N THR A 173 -18.82 -9.93 -6.62
CA THR A 173 -20.08 -9.29 -7.02
C THR A 173 -20.52 -9.79 -8.39
N LYS A 174 -21.83 -9.76 -8.67
CA LYS A 174 -22.39 -10.15 -9.98
C LYS A 174 -21.71 -9.41 -11.13
N GLU A 175 -21.50 -8.09 -10.98
CA GLU A 175 -20.80 -7.26 -11.96
C GLU A 175 -19.36 -7.72 -12.21
N THR A 176 -18.62 -8.05 -11.16
CA THR A 176 -17.24 -8.55 -11.28
C THR A 176 -17.21 -9.89 -11.99
N CYS A 177 -18.13 -10.81 -11.66
CA CYS A 177 -18.27 -12.09 -12.35
C CYS A 177 -18.54 -11.90 -13.85
N MET A 178 -19.40 -10.94 -14.21
CA MET A 178 -19.68 -10.62 -15.62
C MET A 178 -18.45 -10.09 -16.35
N LYS A 179 -17.66 -9.20 -15.73
CA LYS A 179 -16.40 -8.69 -16.31
C LYS A 179 -15.40 -9.82 -16.56
N ILE A 180 -15.24 -10.73 -15.60
CA ILE A 180 -14.38 -11.91 -15.73
C ILE A 180 -14.87 -12.81 -16.88
N SER A 181 -16.18 -13.09 -16.94
CA SER A 181 -16.77 -13.91 -18.00
C SER A 181 -16.54 -13.30 -19.39
N LYS A 182 -16.78 -11.99 -19.55
CA LYS A 182 -16.53 -11.27 -20.82
C LYS A 182 -15.07 -11.36 -21.25
N ALA A 183 -14.12 -11.18 -20.33
CA ALA A 183 -12.70 -11.29 -20.63
C ALA A 183 -12.28 -12.71 -21.06
N GLN A 184 -12.95 -13.75 -20.54
CA GLN A 184 -12.63 -15.14 -20.83
C GLN A 184 -13.27 -15.68 -22.12
N LYS A 185 -14.43 -15.15 -22.56
CA LYS A 185 -15.18 -15.69 -23.70
C LYS A 185 -14.39 -15.83 -25.00
N ASN A 186 -13.42 -14.93 -25.24
CA ASN A 186 -12.64 -14.91 -26.49
C ASN A 186 -11.20 -15.43 -26.32
N GLN A 187 -10.87 -16.03 -25.17
CA GLN A 187 -9.55 -16.61 -24.97
C GLN A 187 -9.49 -18.00 -25.58
N TYR A 188 -8.65 -18.16 -26.60
CA TYR A 188 -8.32 -19.46 -27.18
C TYR A 188 -7.62 -20.33 -26.13
N ASN A 189 -8.24 -21.48 -25.79
CA ASN A 189 -7.67 -22.43 -24.84
C ASN A 189 -7.10 -23.63 -25.59
N SER A 190 -5.81 -23.54 -25.94
CA SER A 190 -5.07 -24.58 -26.67
C SER A 190 -5.07 -25.95 -25.97
N GLY A 191 -5.19 -25.97 -24.64
CA GLY A 191 -5.30 -27.22 -23.88
C GLY A 191 -6.67 -27.89 -24.04
N ARG A 192 -7.74 -27.11 -24.22
CA ARG A 192 -9.10 -27.62 -24.41
C ARG A 192 -9.31 -28.19 -25.82
N GLU A 193 -8.71 -27.56 -26.82
CA GLU A 193 -8.66 -28.06 -28.21
C GLU A 193 -8.00 -29.44 -28.29
N LYS A 194 -6.81 -29.59 -27.70
CA LYS A 194 -6.08 -30.87 -27.67
C LYS A 194 -6.80 -32.00 -26.92
N GLN A 195 -7.80 -31.68 -26.11
CA GLN A 195 -8.58 -32.64 -25.33
C GLN A 195 -9.93 -32.99 -25.99
N LYS A 196 -10.25 -32.38 -27.14
CA LYS A 196 -11.42 -32.79 -27.93
C LYS A 196 -11.21 -34.25 -28.36
N LYS A 197 -12.21 -35.09 -28.09
CA LYS A 197 -12.25 -36.48 -28.53
C LYS A 197 -13.46 -36.61 -29.46
N PRO A 198 -13.24 -36.63 -30.78
CA PRO A 198 -14.33 -36.73 -31.74
C PRO A 198 -14.99 -38.11 -31.66
N ILE A 199 -16.30 -38.14 -31.86
CA ILE A 199 -17.16 -39.30 -31.67
C ILE A 199 -18.18 -39.35 -32.81
N VAL A 200 -18.52 -40.55 -33.21
CA VAL A 200 -19.57 -40.84 -34.18
C VAL A 200 -20.73 -41.52 -33.44
N ILE A 201 -21.94 -40.98 -33.62
CA ILE A 201 -23.17 -41.56 -33.06
C ILE A 201 -24.18 -41.69 -34.21
N ASN A 202 -24.58 -42.92 -34.54
CA ASN A 202 -25.45 -43.22 -35.69
C ASN A 202 -24.95 -42.52 -36.98
N ASP A 203 -23.66 -42.67 -37.29
CA ASP A 203 -22.99 -42.10 -38.48
C ASP A 203 -22.88 -40.56 -38.53
N ILE A 204 -23.31 -39.87 -37.46
CA ILE A 204 -23.16 -38.41 -37.30
C ILE A 204 -21.90 -38.11 -36.52
N TYR A 205 -21.04 -37.25 -37.09
CA TYR A 205 -19.82 -36.77 -36.46
C TYR A 205 -20.08 -35.67 -35.42
N TYR A 206 -19.39 -35.75 -34.28
CA TYR A 206 -19.36 -34.72 -33.23
C TYR A 206 -17.90 -34.43 -32.83
N GLU A 207 -17.51 -33.16 -32.72
CA GLU A 207 -16.14 -32.77 -32.35
C GLU A 207 -15.78 -33.15 -30.91
N SER A 208 -16.79 -33.33 -30.04
CA SER A 208 -16.55 -33.69 -28.64
C SER A 208 -17.73 -34.40 -27.95
N LEU A 209 -17.40 -35.17 -26.90
CA LEU A 209 -18.36 -35.73 -25.94
C LEU A 209 -19.40 -34.70 -25.43
N ALA A 210 -18.97 -33.47 -25.21
CA ALA A 210 -19.82 -32.41 -24.68
C ALA A 210 -20.80 -31.88 -25.73
N GLU A 211 -20.42 -31.90 -27.00
CA GLU A 211 -21.27 -31.54 -28.12
C GLU A 211 -22.34 -32.59 -28.38
N ALA A 212 -21.93 -33.87 -28.44
CA ALA A 212 -22.86 -34.99 -28.47
C ALA A 212 -23.84 -34.95 -27.29
N GLY A 213 -23.35 -34.67 -26.07
CA GLY A 213 -24.21 -34.52 -24.90
C GLY A 213 -25.28 -33.42 -25.04
N ARG A 214 -24.95 -32.29 -25.68
CA ARG A 214 -25.93 -31.22 -25.95
C ARG A 214 -26.98 -31.66 -26.98
N ALA A 215 -26.56 -32.29 -28.07
CA ALA A 215 -27.46 -32.74 -29.13
C ALA A 215 -28.48 -33.77 -28.63
N PHE A 216 -28.06 -34.69 -27.75
CA PHE A 216 -28.93 -35.72 -27.19
C PHE A 216 -29.53 -35.35 -25.82
N ASN A 217 -29.32 -34.11 -25.35
CA ASN A 217 -29.74 -33.61 -24.04
C ASN A 217 -29.38 -34.56 -22.86
N VAL A 218 -28.16 -35.11 -22.89
CA VAL A 218 -27.63 -35.99 -21.84
C VAL A 218 -26.25 -35.53 -21.37
N PRO A 219 -25.85 -35.81 -20.11
CA PRO A 219 -24.52 -35.46 -19.64
C PRO A 219 -23.42 -36.09 -20.50
N ALA A 220 -22.34 -35.35 -20.75
CA ALA A 220 -21.19 -35.83 -21.54
C ALA A 220 -20.59 -37.14 -21.00
N ASN A 221 -20.63 -37.35 -19.68
CA ASN A 221 -20.22 -38.61 -19.05
C ASN A 221 -21.11 -39.79 -19.49
N THR A 222 -22.41 -39.58 -19.67
CA THR A 222 -23.33 -40.61 -20.14
C THR A 222 -22.99 -41.03 -21.57
N ILE A 223 -22.68 -40.08 -22.45
CA ILE A 223 -22.18 -40.39 -23.80
C ILE A 223 -20.88 -41.19 -23.72
N LYS A 224 -19.94 -40.78 -22.84
CA LYS A 224 -18.69 -41.52 -22.62
C LYS A 224 -18.95 -42.98 -22.21
N TYR A 225 -19.92 -43.23 -21.33
CA TYR A 225 -20.29 -44.60 -20.94
C TYR A 225 -20.88 -45.38 -22.10
N ARG A 226 -21.73 -44.77 -22.93
CA ARG A 226 -22.31 -45.42 -24.12
C ARG A 226 -21.24 -45.81 -25.13
N VAL A 227 -20.29 -44.91 -25.41
CA VAL A 227 -19.16 -45.18 -26.32
C VAL A 227 -18.25 -46.31 -25.84
N LEU A 228 -18.14 -46.52 -24.51
CA LEU A 228 -17.31 -47.58 -23.93
C LEU A 228 -18.06 -48.90 -23.70
N SER A 229 -19.36 -48.96 -24.00
CA SER A 229 -20.21 -50.10 -23.70
C SER A 229 -20.51 -50.91 -24.95
N ASN A 230 -20.35 -52.23 -24.87
CA ASN A 230 -20.70 -53.15 -25.95
C ASN A 230 -22.21 -53.19 -26.25
N ASN A 231 -23.05 -52.63 -25.38
CA ASN A 231 -24.50 -52.58 -25.56
C ASN A 231 -24.96 -51.45 -26.50
N PHE A 232 -24.06 -50.54 -26.89
CA PHE A 232 -24.36 -49.40 -27.74
C PHE A 232 -23.40 -49.37 -28.94
N PRO A 233 -23.51 -50.31 -29.89
CA PRO A 233 -22.58 -50.43 -31.01
C PRO A 233 -22.55 -49.18 -31.90
N ASN A 234 -23.64 -48.40 -31.92
CA ASN A 234 -23.74 -47.18 -32.73
C ASN A 234 -23.05 -45.96 -32.11
N TYR A 235 -22.37 -46.11 -30.96
CA TYR A 235 -21.62 -45.05 -30.28
C TYR A 235 -20.14 -45.40 -30.31
N GLN A 236 -19.34 -44.70 -31.11
CA GLN A 236 -17.93 -45.04 -31.30
C GLN A 236 -17.04 -43.80 -31.30
N TYR A 237 -15.79 -43.95 -30.84
CA TYR A 237 -14.79 -42.92 -31.08
C TYR A 237 -14.47 -42.86 -32.57
N PHE A 238 -14.26 -41.66 -33.10
CA PHE A 238 -13.84 -41.49 -34.48
C PHE A 238 -12.47 -42.15 -34.71
N GLN A 239 -12.37 -42.94 -35.79
CA GLN A 239 -11.13 -43.54 -36.31
C GLN A 239 -11.03 -43.21 -37.80
N GLU A 240 -9.82 -43.01 -38.32
CA GLU A 240 -9.61 -42.76 -39.76
C GLU A 240 -10.15 -43.94 -40.58
N GLY A 241 -11.08 -43.68 -41.51
CA GLY A 241 -11.67 -44.69 -42.40
C GLY A 241 -13.12 -45.11 -42.09
N VAL A 242 -13.77 -44.53 -41.07
CA VAL A 242 -15.21 -44.74 -40.79
C VAL A 242 -16.05 -43.84 -41.70
N GLU A 243 -17.05 -44.38 -42.39
CA GLU A 243 -18.03 -43.59 -43.15
C GLU A 243 -18.81 -42.68 -42.19
N THR A 244 -18.72 -41.37 -42.41
CA THR A 244 -19.44 -40.38 -41.60
C THR A 244 -20.18 -39.40 -42.49
N ILE A 245 -21.39 -39.03 -42.08
CA ILE A 245 -22.13 -37.94 -42.69
C ILE A 245 -21.77 -36.67 -41.91
N GLU A 246 -21.13 -35.70 -42.57
CA GLU A 246 -20.99 -34.36 -41.99
C GLU A 246 -22.39 -33.75 -41.82
N ARG A 247 -22.67 -33.24 -40.61
CA ARG A 247 -23.94 -32.59 -40.31
C ARG A 247 -24.01 -31.27 -41.10
N THR A 248 -24.54 -31.32 -42.32
CA THR A 248 -25.02 -30.12 -43.00
C THR A 248 -26.18 -29.58 -42.17
N SER A 249 -26.14 -28.27 -41.92
CA SER A 249 -27.05 -27.52 -41.06
C SER A 249 -28.53 -27.76 -41.37
N LEU A 250 -29.10 -28.79 -40.74
CA LEU A 250 -30.54 -28.97 -40.53
C LEU A 250 -30.82 -28.59 -39.08
N ASP A 251 -30.97 -27.29 -38.84
CA ASP A 251 -31.62 -26.68 -37.68
C ASP A 251 -31.91 -25.20 -38.05
N GLU A 252 -32.66 -24.98 -39.14
CA GLU A 252 -33.47 -23.76 -39.34
C GLU A 252 -34.94 -24.19 -39.45
N SER A 253 -35.58 -24.39 -38.29
CA SER A 253 -37.02 -24.22 -38.08
C SER A 253 -37.35 -24.36 -36.60
#